data_AF-A0A7L4RKG0-F1
#
_entry.id   AF-A0A7L4RKG0-F1
#
_cell.length_a   1.000
_cell.length_b   1.000
_cell.length_c   1.000
_cell.angle_alpha   90.00
_cell.angle_beta   90.00
_cell.angle_gamma   90.00
#
_symmetry.space_group_name_H-M   'P 1'
#
loop_
_entity.id
_entity.type
_entity.pdbx_description
1 polymer ?
#
loop_
_entity_poly.entity_id
_entity_poly.type
_entity_poly.pdbx_seq_one_letter_code
_entity_poly.pdbx_strand_id
1 'polypeptide(L)'
;MIPKNIDCKAVIVTALICEGSVYMSNYKGYKRAHIKFANASKKLNRIFAYCMSQAYDLAPTLYNYAQENIFHTEYSTKQALDVVEDLHELTPTFRTSPRLETITEYLSSPQPTIQYVLNQDFNTRNYCLRFAMSCEGAITFSRKDNGCLRAALVFGCGNPKLVSEWQALFSHAGISMNLKRDNDIWSGINGLRTTKIEDLHRFALLGGFIEDTKVVRGKYFQGIDKNALLNSALDFNKQRPQGYNKWTTPKVMKYLCRDCRGR
;
A
#
# COMPACT_ATOMS: atom_id res chain seq x y z
N MET A 1 -7.58 15.14 -6.23
CA MET A 1 -6.28 15.84 -6.06
C MET A 1 -5.83 15.66 -4.62
N ILE A 2 -4.53 15.76 -4.32
CA ILE A 2 -4.06 15.69 -2.93
C ILE A 2 -4.54 16.97 -2.20
N PRO A 3 -5.05 16.87 -0.96
CA PRO A 3 -5.35 18.05 -0.15
C PRO A 3 -4.10 18.93 0.06
N LYS A 4 -4.26 20.26 0.13
CA LYS A 4 -3.14 21.21 0.23
C LYS A 4 -2.29 21.07 1.50
N ASN A 5 -2.85 20.46 2.55
CA ASN A 5 -2.25 20.32 3.87
C ASN A 5 -1.57 18.95 4.07
N ILE A 6 -1.24 18.24 2.99
CA ILE A 6 -0.52 16.96 3.06
C ILE A 6 0.94 17.20 2.73
N ASP A 7 1.84 16.78 3.61
CA ASP A 7 3.26 16.80 3.33
C ASP A 7 3.61 15.81 2.18
N CYS A 8 4.05 16.37 1.06
CA CYS A 8 4.41 15.62 -0.13
C CYS A 8 5.65 14.73 0.08
N LYS A 9 6.60 15.09 0.96
CA LYS A 9 7.76 14.23 1.26
C LYS A 9 7.31 12.94 1.95
N ALA A 10 6.34 13.02 2.87
CA ALA A 10 5.80 11.84 3.55
C ALA A 10 5.11 10.87 2.58
N VAL A 11 4.40 11.40 1.58
CA VAL A 11 3.76 10.59 0.52
C VAL A 11 4.80 9.95 -0.39
N ILE A 12 5.88 10.67 -0.74
CA ILE A 12 6.99 10.13 -1.54
C ILE A 12 7.68 8.98 -0.80
N VAL A 13 8.03 9.17 0.48
CA VAL A 13 8.62 8.11 1.31
C VAL A 13 7.71 6.89 1.36
N THR A 14 6.41 7.10 1.60
CA THR A 14 5.40 6.03 1.61
C THR A 14 5.34 5.28 0.28
N ALA A 15 5.30 6.00 -0.84
CA ALA A 15 5.24 5.41 -2.17
C ALA A 15 6.47 4.55 -2.47
N LEU A 16 7.66 5.05 -2.11
CA LEU A 16 8.92 4.37 -2.34
C LEU A 16 9.10 3.12 -1.47
N ILE A 17 8.63 3.16 -0.22
CA ILE A 17 8.67 1.99 0.69
C ILE A 17 7.72 0.88 0.23
N CYS A 18 6.55 1.23 -0.32
CA CYS A 18 5.59 0.23 -0.78
C CYS A 18 6.00 -0.37 -2.14
N GLU A 19 6.07 0.45 -3.19
CA GLU A 19 6.11 -0.03 -4.59
C GLU A 19 7.17 0.72 -5.42
N GLY A 20 8.08 1.42 -4.76
CA GLY A 20 9.14 2.16 -5.44
C GLY A 20 10.52 1.56 -5.23
N SER A 21 11.49 2.21 -5.86
CA SER A 21 12.89 1.86 -5.75
C SER A 21 13.74 3.11 -5.89
N VAL A 22 14.76 3.21 -5.04
CA VAL A 22 15.83 4.20 -5.14
C VAL A 22 17.15 3.44 -5.32
N TYR A 23 17.90 3.78 -6.36
CA TYR A 23 19.22 3.19 -6.60
C TYR A 23 20.14 4.14 -7.35
N MET A 24 21.44 3.86 -7.25
CA MET A 24 22.49 4.59 -7.94
C MET A 24 22.99 3.76 -9.12
N SER A 25 23.29 4.41 -10.23
CA SER A 25 23.99 3.81 -11.36
C SER A 25 25.20 4.65 -11.76
N ASN A 26 26.17 4.03 -12.42
CA ASN A 26 27.27 4.74 -13.08
C ASN A 26 26.98 4.75 -14.58
N TYR A 27 26.88 5.94 -15.17
CA TYR A 27 26.70 6.09 -16.61
C TYR A 27 27.81 6.98 -17.13
N LYS A 28 28.60 6.50 -18.09
CA LYS A 28 29.74 7.24 -18.68
C LYS A 28 30.66 7.90 -17.63
N GLY A 29 30.94 7.19 -16.54
CA GLY A 29 31.84 7.66 -15.48
C GLY A 29 31.23 8.64 -14.47
N TYR A 30 29.95 9.02 -14.60
CA TYR A 30 29.25 9.82 -13.59
C TYR A 30 28.20 9.02 -12.83
N LYS A 31 28.03 9.33 -11.54
CA LYS A 31 26.97 8.79 -10.70
C LYS A 31 25.62 9.39 -11.10
N ARG A 32 24.59 8.56 -11.14
CA ARG A 32 23.21 8.95 -11.45
C ARG A 32 22.26 8.29 -10.45
N ALA A 33 21.43 9.10 -9.80
CA ALA A 33 20.33 8.59 -8.99
C ALA A 33 19.16 8.18 -9.88
N HIS A 34 18.47 7.12 -9.48
CA HIS A 34 17.20 6.70 -10.05
C HIS A 34 16.18 6.58 -8.93
N ILE A 35 15.09 7.34 -9.05
CA ILE A 35 13.90 7.24 -8.20
C ILE A 35 12.78 6.74 -9.09
N LYS A 36 12.26 5.55 -8.81
CA LYS A 36 11.23 4.91 -9.62
C LYS A 36 10.05 4.52 -8.74
N PHE A 37 8.85 4.76 -9.25
CA PHE A 37 7.61 4.24 -8.70
C PHE A 37 6.88 3.47 -9.80
N ALA A 38 6.40 2.26 -9.47
CA ALA A 38 5.73 1.38 -10.43
C ALA A 38 4.43 0.87 -9.81
N ASN A 39 3.28 1.12 -10.45
CA ASN A 39 2.00 0.65 -9.92
C ASN A 39 0.96 0.49 -11.02
N ALA A 40 0.04 -0.47 -10.86
CA ALA A 40 -1.07 -0.68 -11.79
C ALA A 40 -2.07 0.49 -11.84
N SER A 41 -2.11 1.34 -10.81
CA SER A 41 -2.94 2.55 -10.80
C SER A 41 -2.18 3.76 -11.37
N LYS A 42 -2.69 4.28 -12.49
CA LYS A 42 -2.28 5.58 -13.04
C LYS A 42 -2.52 6.73 -12.06
N LYS A 43 -3.52 6.62 -11.19
CA LYS A 43 -3.84 7.63 -10.17
C LYS A 43 -2.74 7.73 -9.11
N LEU A 44 -2.23 6.59 -8.63
CA LEU A 44 -1.12 6.58 -7.67
C LEU A 44 0.16 7.15 -8.29
N ASN A 45 0.46 6.83 -9.55
CA ASN A 45 1.59 7.43 -10.28
C ASN A 45 1.44 8.96 -10.44
N ARG A 46 0.24 9.44 -10.75
CA ARG A 46 -0.06 10.89 -10.80
C ARG A 46 0.16 11.58 -9.46
N ILE A 47 -0.28 10.96 -8.37
CA ILE A 47 -0.09 11.46 -7.00
C ILE A 47 1.41 11.54 -6.69
N PHE A 48 2.15 10.47 -6.97
CA PHE A 48 3.60 10.44 -6.77
C PHE A 48 4.31 11.56 -7.56
N ALA A 49 3.98 11.72 -8.85
CA ALA A 49 4.58 12.76 -9.67
C ALA A 49 4.23 14.18 -9.21
N TYR A 50 2.99 14.39 -8.79
CA TYR A 50 2.57 15.65 -8.19
C TYR A 50 3.39 15.95 -6.92
N CYS A 51 3.53 15.00 -6.01
CA CYS A 51 4.31 15.20 -4.79
C CYS A 51 5.78 15.54 -5.09
N MET A 52 6.41 14.85 -6.05
CA MET A 52 7.78 15.14 -6.46
C MET A 52 7.94 16.57 -6.99
N SER A 53 6.98 17.02 -7.81
CA SER A 53 6.96 18.42 -8.29
C SER A 53 6.74 19.41 -7.15
N GLN A 54 5.86 19.12 -6.19
CA GLN A 54 5.60 20.05 -5.08
C GLN A 54 6.74 20.12 -4.06
N ALA A 55 7.39 19.00 -3.76
CA ALA A 55 8.45 18.94 -2.75
C ALA A 55 9.82 19.37 -3.29
N TYR A 56 10.07 19.14 -4.59
CA TYR A 56 11.42 19.27 -5.17
C TYR A 56 11.47 20.04 -6.48
N ASP A 57 10.34 20.58 -6.96
CA ASP A 57 10.23 21.21 -8.30
C ASP A 57 10.78 20.32 -9.43
N LEU A 58 10.61 19.00 -9.28
CA LEU A 58 11.23 18.01 -10.15
C LEU A 58 10.21 17.36 -11.07
N ALA A 59 10.43 17.48 -12.38
CA ALA A 59 9.64 16.79 -13.40
C ALA A 59 10.16 15.36 -13.67
N PRO A 60 9.26 14.40 -13.95
CA PRO A 60 9.66 13.02 -14.25
C PRO A 60 10.42 12.92 -15.57
N THR A 61 11.47 12.10 -15.58
CA THR A 61 12.18 11.69 -16.80
C THR A 61 11.32 10.75 -17.65
N LEU A 62 10.57 9.85 -16.99
CA LEU A 62 9.56 9.00 -17.61
C LEU A 62 8.27 9.12 -16.81
N TYR A 63 7.15 9.32 -17.49
CA TYR A 63 5.86 9.54 -16.83
C TYR A 63 4.75 8.66 -17.38
N ASN A 64 4.14 7.86 -16.50
CA ASN A 64 3.07 6.91 -16.84
C ASN A 64 3.40 6.01 -18.03
N TYR A 65 4.67 5.64 -18.20
CA TYR A 65 5.06 4.66 -19.20
C TYR A 65 4.44 3.31 -18.81
N ALA A 66 3.64 2.72 -19.70
CA ALA A 66 2.92 1.49 -19.40
C ALA A 66 3.70 0.27 -19.92
N GLN A 67 3.96 -0.69 -19.04
CA GLN A 67 4.54 -1.98 -19.37
C GLN A 67 3.74 -3.07 -18.63
N GLU A 68 3.16 -4.02 -19.37
CA GLU A 68 2.42 -5.16 -18.78
C GLU A 68 1.31 -4.77 -17.78
N ASN A 69 0.57 -3.68 -18.07
CA ASN A 69 -0.46 -3.08 -17.19
C ASN A 69 0.08 -2.40 -15.91
N ILE A 70 1.37 -2.18 -15.81
CA ILE A 70 2.01 -1.40 -14.75
C ILE A 70 2.43 -0.05 -15.33
N PHE A 71 2.07 1.03 -14.64
CA PHE A 71 2.53 2.37 -14.98
C PHE A 71 3.78 2.70 -14.19
N HIS A 72 4.77 3.24 -14.90
CA HIS A 72 6.05 3.66 -14.34
C HIS A 72 6.19 5.18 -14.36
N THR A 73 6.68 5.72 -13.25
CA THR A 73 7.17 7.09 -13.14
C THR A 73 8.62 7.04 -12.64
N GLU A 74 9.55 7.65 -13.38
CA GLU A 74 10.98 7.63 -13.08
C GLU A 74 11.59 9.03 -13.10
N TYR A 75 12.50 9.28 -12.18
CA TYR A 75 13.37 10.45 -12.10
C TYR A 75 14.80 9.97 -12.14
N SER A 76 15.54 10.44 -13.15
CA SER A 76 16.96 10.12 -13.26
C SER A 76 17.74 11.32 -13.78
N THR A 77 17.36 12.54 -13.42
CA THR A 77 18.14 13.74 -13.74
C THR A 77 19.31 13.90 -12.76
N LYS A 78 20.22 14.84 -13.02
CA LYS A 78 21.29 15.18 -12.06
C LYS A 78 20.72 15.68 -10.73
N GLN A 79 19.64 16.46 -10.77
CA GLN A 79 18.91 16.95 -9.59
C GLN A 79 18.31 15.82 -8.74
N ALA A 80 18.07 14.64 -9.31
CA ALA A 80 17.59 13.50 -8.54
C ALA A 80 18.62 13.03 -7.48
N LEU A 81 19.90 13.38 -7.62
CA LEU A 81 20.92 13.11 -6.60
C LEU A 81 20.60 13.83 -5.29
N ASP A 82 20.35 15.14 -5.37
CA ASP A 82 20.02 15.98 -4.22
C ASP A 82 18.73 15.50 -3.54
N VAL A 83 17.74 15.05 -4.34
CA VAL A 83 16.51 14.45 -3.82
C VAL A 83 16.76 13.14 -3.09
N VAL A 84 17.64 12.27 -3.62
CA VAL A 84 17.99 11.01 -2.96
C VAL A 84 18.71 11.24 -1.65
N GLU A 85 19.60 12.25 -1.58
CA GLU A 85 20.28 12.65 -0.35
C GLU A 85 19.27 13.10 0.72
N ASP A 86 18.36 14.02 0.40
CA ASP A 86 17.29 14.47 1.31
C ASP A 86 16.36 13.31 1.73
N LEU A 87 15.98 12.43 0.80
CA LEU A 87 15.15 11.25 1.12
C LEU A 87 15.86 10.27 2.07
N HIS A 88 17.19 10.16 1.99
CA HIS A 88 17.97 9.31 2.89
C HIS A 88 18.08 9.86 4.31
N GLU A 89 17.87 11.16 4.51
CA GLU A 89 17.69 11.76 5.84
C GLU A 89 16.36 11.33 6.47
N LEU A 90 15.32 11.09 5.65
CA LEU A 90 13.99 10.67 6.11
C LEU A 90 13.90 9.16 6.37
N THR A 91 14.55 8.36 5.53
CA THR A 91 14.67 6.91 5.70
C THR A 91 16.04 6.41 5.21
N PRO A 92 16.83 5.69 6.04
CA PRO A 92 18.19 5.31 5.68
C PRO A 92 18.30 4.49 4.39
N THR A 93 17.27 3.73 4.05
CA THR A 93 17.18 2.97 2.81
C THR A 93 15.72 2.80 2.39
N PHE A 94 15.51 2.38 1.14
CA PHE A 94 14.21 1.96 0.59
C PHE A 94 14.17 0.46 0.30
N ARG A 95 15.22 -0.30 0.67
CA ARG A 95 15.29 -1.75 0.47
C ARG A 95 14.49 -2.48 1.55
N THR A 96 13.37 -3.11 1.16
CA THR A 96 12.45 -3.78 2.10
C THR A 96 12.62 -5.30 2.21
N SER A 97 13.54 -5.90 1.45
CA SER A 97 13.87 -7.33 1.52
C SER A 97 15.35 -7.59 1.26
N PRO A 98 15.91 -8.72 1.73
CA PRO A 98 17.24 -9.15 1.33
C PRO A 98 17.33 -9.38 -0.19
N ARG A 99 18.52 -9.22 -0.75
CA ARG A 99 18.82 -9.55 -2.16
C ARG A 99 19.83 -10.69 -2.27
N LEU A 100 21.12 -10.35 -2.21
CA LEU A 100 22.22 -11.30 -2.35
C LEU A 100 22.83 -11.64 -0.99
N GLU A 101 22.66 -10.76 -0.01
CA GLU A 101 23.05 -10.99 1.38
C GLU A 101 22.17 -12.02 2.11
N THR A 102 22.73 -12.62 3.16
CA THR A 102 21.97 -13.43 4.12
C THR A 102 20.96 -12.59 4.89
N ILE A 103 19.95 -13.23 5.49
CA ILE A 103 18.94 -12.54 6.31
C ILE A 103 19.61 -11.80 7.47
N THR A 104 20.60 -12.42 8.13
CA THR A 104 21.34 -11.81 9.25
C THR A 104 22.10 -10.55 8.82
N GLU A 105 22.82 -10.61 7.70
CA GLU A 105 23.52 -9.45 7.13
C GLU A 105 22.54 -8.34 6.74
N TYR A 106 21.43 -8.70 6.10
CA TYR A 106 20.38 -7.74 5.75
C TYR A 106 19.85 -7.03 6.99
N LEU A 107 19.43 -7.77 8.03
CA LEU A 107 18.86 -7.20 9.25
C LEU A 107 19.88 -6.41 10.09
N SER A 108 21.18 -6.69 9.94
CA SER A 108 22.25 -5.94 10.61
C SER A 108 22.62 -4.65 9.87
N SER A 109 22.22 -4.50 8.61
CA SER A 109 22.41 -3.27 7.82
C SER A 109 21.34 -2.21 8.16
N PRO A 110 21.55 -0.92 7.80
CA PRO A 110 20.52 0.11 7.98
C PRO A 110 19.17 -0.31 7.38
N GLN A 111 18.12 -0.23 8.19
CA GLN A 111 16.77 -0.66 7.81
C GLN A 111 15.89 0.52 7.35
N PRO A 112 14.97 0.31 6.39
CA PRO A 112 13.99 1.31 6.03
C PRO A 112 13.10 1.64 7.24
N THR A 113 12.56 2.85 7.29
CA THR A 113 11.64 3.30 8.35
C THR A 113 10.61 4.27 7.81
N ILE A 114 9.42 4.25 8.40
CA ILE A 114 8.36 5.26 8.21
C ILE A 114 8.24 6.20 9.42
N GLN A 115 9.26 6.30 10.28
CA GLN A 115 9.19 7.17 11.46
C GLN A 115 8.91 8.63 11.09
N TYR A 116 9.47 9.10 9.98
CA TYR A 116 9.15 10.42 9.43
C TYR A 116 7.64 10.59 9.19
N VAL A 117 6.98 9.56 8.63
CA VAL A 117 5.52 9.53 8.40
C VAL A 117 4.76 9.49 9.73
N LEU A 118 5.19 8.67 10.69
CA LEU A 118 4.56 8.57 12.03
C LEU A 118 4.57 9.89 12.82
N ASN A 119 5.55 10.74 12.55
CA ASN A 119 5.70 12.05 13.18
C ASN A 119 4.91 13.16 12.48
N GLN A 120 4.25 12.88 11.35
CA GLN A 120 3.43 13.88 10.64
C GLN A 120 2.11 14.17 11.35
N ASP A 121 1.45 15.24 10.94
CA ASP A 121 0.11 15.58 11.40
C ASP A 121 -0.91 14.50 11.04
N PHE A 122 -2.08 14.55 11.67
CA PHE A 122 -3.15 13.56 11.49
C PHE A 122 -3.58 13.39 10.02
N ASN A 123 -3.69 14.47 9.24
CA ASN A 123 -4.17 14.40 7.87
C ASN A 123 -3.13 13.72 6.97
N THR A 124 -1.87 14.12 7.11
CA THR A 124 -0.76 13.50 6.37
C THR A 124 -0.63 12.02 6.71
N ARG A 125 -0.68 11.64 7.99
CA ARG A 125 -0.64 10.23 8.40
C ARG A 125 -1.75 9.40 7.80
N ASN A 126 -2.98 9.90 7.84
CA ASN A 126 -4.13 9.21 7.26
C ASN A 126 -3.99 9.09 5.74
N TYR A 127 -3.53 10.13 5.06
CA TYR A 127 -3.32 10.08 3.62
C TYR A 127 -2.24 9.04 3.24
N CYS A 128 -1.12 9.02 3.96
CA CYS A 128 -0.07 8.02 3.78
C CYS A 128 -0.56 6.60 4.07
N LEU A 129 -1.34 6.38 5.14
CA LEU A 129 -1.95 5.08 5.43
C LEU A 129 -2.84 4.61 4.27
N ARG A 130 -3.71 5.49 3.76
CA ARG A 130 -4.58 5.18 2.61
C ARG A 130 -3.80 4.90 1.34
N PHE A 131 -2.73 5.67 1.08
CA PHE A 131 -1.83 5.46 -0.04
C PHE A 131 -1.14 4.09 0.06
N ALA A 132 -0.55 3.77 1.22
CA ALA A 132 0.10 2.49 1.47
C ALA A 132 -0.88 1.32 1.30
N MET A 133 -2.10 1.44 1.84
CA MET A 133 -3.17 0.45 1.62
C MET A 133 -3.58 0.32 0.15
N SER A 134 -3.45 1.38 -0.64
CA SER A 134 -3.75 1.34 -2.07
C SER A 134 -2.68 0.60 -2.86
N CYS A 135 -1.43 0.64 -2.41
CA CYS A 135 -0.34 -0.19 -2.92
C CYS A 135 -0.49 -1.65 -2.45
N GLU A 136 -0.29 -1.89 -1.15
CA GLU A 136 -0.07 -3.22 -0.55
C GLU A 136 -1.30 -3.82 0.13
N GLY A 137 -2.34 -3.00 0.32
CA GLY A 137 -3.55 -3.40 1.04
C GLY A 137 -4.60 -4.07 0.17
N ALA A 138 -5.42 -4.91 0.79
CA ALA A 138 -6.55 -5.56 0.14
C ALA A 138 -7.70 -5.87 1.11
N ILE A 139 -8.87 -6.09 0.53
CA ILE A 139 -10.00 -6.74 1.21
C ILE A 139 -10.00 -8.20 0.77
N THR A 140 -9.93 -9.11 1.73
CA THR A 140 -9.97 -10.55 1.48
C THR A 140 -11.20 -11.17 2.12
N PHE A 141 -11.74 -12.21 1.48
CA PHE A 141 -12.86 -12.97 2.03
C PHE A 141 -12.38 -14.39 2.31
N SER A 142 -12.67 -14.86 3.52
CA SER A 142 -12.36 -16.23 3.95
C SER A 142 -13.64 -16.91 4.42
N ARG A 143 -13.74 -18.22 4.24
CA ARG A 143 -14.82 -19.03 4.81
C ARG A 143 -14.40 -19.48 6.20
N LYS A 144 -15.32 -19.37 7.16
CA LYS A 144 -15.24 -20.07 8.44
C LYS A 144 -15.75 -21.51 8.27
N ASP A 145 -15.44 -22.37 9.23
CA ASP A 145 -15.84 -23.79 9.23
C ASP A 145 -17.35 -23.97 9.18
N ASN A 146 -18.10 -23.03 9.77
CA ASN A 146 -19.56 -22.98 9.72
C ASN A 146 -20.12 -22.49 8.38
N GLY A 147 -19.30 -22.31 7.35
CA GLY A 147 -19.70 -21.83 6.02
C GLY A 147 -19.86 -20.32 5.89
N CYS A 148 -19.78 -19.56 6.99
CA CYS A 148 -19.91 -18.10 6.95
C CYS A 148 -18.69 -17.43 6.31
N LEU A 149 -18.93 -16.47 5.42
CA LEU A 149 -17.85 -15.62 4.92
C LEU A 149 -17.47 -14.56 5.95
N ARG A 150 -16.17 -14.30 6.04
CA ARG A 150 -15.54 -13.28 6.86
C ARG A 150 -14.62 -12.45 5.99
N ALA A 151 -14.95 -11.17 5.86
CA ALA A 151 -14.07 -10.18 5.28
C ALA A 151 -12.90 -9.88 6.23
N ALA A 152 -11.77 -9.49 5.66
CA ALA A 152 -10.60 -9.05 6.39
C ALA A 152 -9.91 -7.93 5.63
N LEU A 153 -9.48 -6.89 6.36
CA LEU A 153 -8.55 -5.90 5.85
C LEU A 153 -7.14 -6.46 6.05
N VAL A 154 -6.35 -6.52 4.98
CA VAL A 154 -4.98 -7.02 5.01
C VAL A 154 -4.03 -5.99 4.41
N PHE A 155 -2.80 -5.97 4.90
CA PHE A 155 -1.71 -5.14 4.41
C PHE A 155 -0.44 -5.98 4.35
N GLY A 156 0.17 -6.08 3.16
CA GLY A 156 1.40 -6.84 2.95
C GLY A 156 2.63 -6.06 3.43
N CYS A 157 3.49 -6.70 4.23
CA CYS A 157 4.80 -6.16 4.59
C CYS A 157 5.66 -7.25 5.21
N GLY A 158 6.69 -7.70 4.49
CA GLY A 158 7.62 -8.72 4.97
C GLY A 158 8.71 -8.19 5.91
N ASN A 159 9.05 -6.91 5.87
CA ASN A 159 10.12 -6.37 6.69
C ASN A 159 9.69 -6.26 8.19
N PRO A 160 10.43 -6.88 9.15
CA PRO A 160 10.05 -6.88 10.56
C PRO A 160 10.00 -5.51 11.25
N LYS A 161 10.83 -4.56 10.83
CA LYS A 161 10.82 -3.19 11.38
C LYS A 161 9.65 -2.40 10.81
N LEU A 162 9.48 -2.43 9.49
CA LEU A 162 8.37 -1.71 8.85
C LEU A 162 7.01 -2.24 9.30
N VAL A 163 6.83 -3.55 9.47
CA VAL A 163 5.52 -4.10 9.84
C VAL A 163 5.06 -3.61 11.23
N SER A 164 5.98 -3.42 12.18
CA SER A 164 5.65 -2.87 13.51
C SER A 164 5.34 -1.38 13.45
N GLU A 165 6.10 -0.62 12.67
CA GLU A 165 5.83 0.81 12.43
C GLU A 165 4.49 1.02 11.70
N TRP A 166 4.17 0.19 10.70
CA TRP A 166 2.86 0.20 10.04
C TRP A 166 1.74 -0.13 11.03
N GLN A 167 1.95 -1.11 11.92
CA GLN A 167 0.98 -1.45 12.96
C GLN A 167 0.74 -0.26 13.90
N ALA A 168 1.77 0.50 14.25
CA ALA A 168 1.65 1.74 15.01
C ALA A 168 0.86 2.80 14.22
N LEU A 169 1.12 2.97 12.92
CA LEU A 169 0.37 3.90 12.07
C LEU A 169 -1.12 3.54 12.00
N PHE A 170 -1.46 2.25 11.83
CA PHE A 170 -2.86 1.78 11.91
C PHE A 170 -3.49 2.07 13.27
N SER A 171 -2.74 1.86 14.34
CA SER A 171 -3.21 2.11 15.72
C SER A 171 -3.51 3.59 15.95
N HIS A 172 -2.70 4.51 15.42
CA HIS A 172 -2.98 5.96 15.45
C HIS A 172 -4.29 6.33 14.74
N ALA A 173 -4.70 5.54 13.75
CA ALA A 173 -5.97 5.69 13.04
C ALA A 173 -7.13 4.91 13.70
N GLY A 174 -6.90 4.33 14.88
CA GLY A 174 -7.89 3.53 15.62
C GLY A 174 -8.16 2.14 15.03
N ILE A 175 -7.31 1.65 14.13
CA ILE A 175 -7.46 0.36 13.44
C ILE A 175 -6.57 -0.67 14.12
N SER A 176 -7.16 -1.71 14.71
CA SER A 176 -6.41 -2.77 15.40
C SER A 176 -5.99 -3.89 14.45
N MET A 177 -4.76 -3.81 13.93
CA MET A 177 -4.20 -4.85 13.06
C MET A 177 -3.38 -5.88 13.86
N ASN A 178 -3.49 -7.17 13.52
CA ASN A 178 -2.66 -8.24 14.07
C ASN A 178 -1.59 -8.68 13.06
N LEU A 179 -0.45 -9.14 13.56
CA LEU A 179 0.58 -9.76 12.73
C LEU A 179 0.05 -11.06 12.09
N LYS A 180 0.24 -11.18 10.77
CA LYS A 180 0.00 -12.41 10.02
C LYS A 180 1.36 -13.03 9.71
N ARG A 181 1.61 -14.21 10.28
CA ARG A 181 2.84 -14.98 10.05
C ARG A 181 2.68 -15.93 8.87
N ASP A 182 3.80 -16.21 8.21
CA ASP A 182 3.88 -17.10 7.07
C ASP A 182 5.34 -17.57 6.92
N ASN A 183 5.56 -18.88 7.04
CA ASN A 183 6.89 -19.47 7.06
C ASN A 183 7.56 -19.46 5.67
N ASP A 184 6.78 -19.24 4.61
CA ASP A 184 7.29 -19.18 3.24
C ASP A 184 7.87 -17.78 2.89
N ILE A 185 7.69 -16.80 3.78
CA ILE A 185 8.28 -15.46 3.65
C ILE A 185 9.63 -15.44 4.36
N TRP A 186 10.64 -14.78 3.77
CA TRP A 186 12.02 -14.71 4.27
C TRP A 186 12.12 -14.28 5.75
N SER A 187 11.19 -13.48 6.24
CA SER A 187 11.15 -12.99 7.62
C SER A 187 10.22 -13.78 8.56
N GLY A 188 9.45 -14.74 8.03
CA GLY A 188 8.35 -15.39 8.75
C GLY A 188 7.10 -14.51 8.91
N ILE A 189 7.06 -13.31 8.31
CA ILE A 189 5.98 -12.32 8.45
C ILE A 189 5.38 -12.01 7.08
N ASN A 190 4.08 -12.24 6.92
CA ASN A 190 3.33 -11.89 5.70
C ASN A 190 2.89 -10.42 5.72
N GLY A 191 2.55 -9.89 6.90
CA GLY A 191 2.13 -8.52 7.09
C GLY A 191 1.11 -8.37 8.23
N LEU A 192 0.09 -7.54 8.00
CA LEU A 192 -0.92 -7.17 8.98
C LEU A 192 -2.32 -7.58 8.53
N ARG A 193 -3.18 -7.93 9.50
CA ARG A 193 -4.57 -8.33 9.26
C ARG A 193 -5.50 -7.96 10.41
N THR A 194 -6.67 -7.43 10.08
CA THR A 194 -7.82 -7.40 10.99
C THR A 194 -9.04 -8.05 10.34
N THR A 195 -9.89 -8.65 11.17
CA THR A 195 -11.21 -9.18 10.77
C THR A 195 -12.35 -8.54 11.53
N LYS A 196 -12.04 -7.54 12.36
CA LYS A 196 -13.03 -6.78 13.14
C LYS A 196 -13.74 -5.83 12.19
N ILE A 197 -15.07 -5.87 12.18
CA ILE A 197 -15.84 -5.03 11.25
C ILE A 197 -15.73 -3.54 11.61
N GLU A 198 -15.55 -3.24 12.89
CA GLU A 198 -15.36 -1.89 13.41
C GLU A 198 -14.10 -1.25 12.82
N ASP A 199 -13.04 -2.03 12.64
CA ASP A 199 -11.80 -1.57 12.01
C ASP A 199 -11.98 -1.32 10.50
N LEU A 200 -12.77 -2.16 9.81
CA LEU A 200 -13.12 -1.92 8.41
C LEU A 200 -13.96 -0.64 8.26
N HIS A 201 -14.91 -0.41 9.18
CA HIS A 201 -15.71 0.82 9.24
C HIS A 201 -14.82 2.04 9.47
N ARG A 202 -13.88 1.98 10.43
CA ARG A 202 -12.91 3.06 10.65
C ARG A 202 -12.10 3.35 9.41
N PHE A 203 -11.57 2.32 8.74
CA PHE A 203 -10.83 2.51 7.49
C PHE A 203 -11.68 3.18 6.40
N ALA A 204 -12.95 2.79 6.26
CA ALA A 204 -13.87 3.45 5.34
C ALA A 204 -14.13 4.92 5.71
N LEU A 205 -14.26 5.24 7.01
CA LEU A 205 -14.44 6.62 7.51
C LEU A 205 -13.23 7.51 7.27
N LEU A 206 -12.02 6.95 7.21
CA LEU A 206 -10.82 7.69 6.78
C LEU A 206 -10.84 8.01 5.28
N GLY A 207 -11.77 7.45 4.52
CA GLY A 207 -11.88 7.57 3.06
C GLY A 207 -11.42 6.33 2.31
N GLY A 208 -11.17 5.20 3.00
CA GLY A 208 -10.80 3.92 2.38
C GLY A 208 -9.52 3.99 1.54
N PHE A 209 -9.47 3.19 0.48
CA PHE A 209 -8.39 3.24 -0.51
C PHE A 209 -8.42 4.56 -1.29
N ILE A 210 -7.32 4.91 -1.94
CA ILE A 210 -7.29 5.98 -2.93
C ILE A 210 -8.19 5.56 -4.11
N GLU A 211 -8.98 6.50 -4.61
CA GLU A 211 -9.87 6.31 -5.76
C GLU A 211 -9.13 5.77 -6.99
N ASP A 212 -9.86 5.10 -7.88
CA ASP A 212 -9.32 4.49 -9.11
C ASP A 212 -8.22 3.45 -8.85
N THR A 213 -8.25 2.80 -7.69
CA THR A 213 -7.36 1.68 -7.36
C THR A 213 -8.15 0.38 -7.43
N LYS A 214 -7.64 -0.55 -8.24
CA LYS A 214 -8.30 -1.83 -8.51
C LYS A 214 -7.53 -2.97 -7.88
N VAL A 215 -8.23 -4.06 -7.61
CA VAL A 215 -7.60 -5.32 -7.20
C VAL A 215 -6.83 -5.88 -8.39
N VAL A 216 -5.52 -6.07 -8.23
CA VAL A 216 -4.63 -6.55 -9.30
C VAL A 216 -4.52 -8.08 -9.31
N ARG A 217 -4.58 -8.70 -8.13
CA ARG A 217 -4.35 -10.14 -7.93
C ARG A 217 -5.61 -10.84 -7.39
N GLY A 218 -5.80 -12.09 -7.81
CA GLY A 218 -6.86 -12.98 -7.32
C GLY A 218 -7.96 -13.23 -8.35
N LYS A 219 -8.34 -14.50 -8.52
CA LYS A 219 -9.24 -14.97 -9.59
C LYS A 219 -10.62 -14.28 -9.64
N TYR A 220 -11.15 -13.88 -8.48
CA TYR A 220 -12.55 -13.52 -8.32
C TYR A 220 -12.81 -12.02 -8.28
N PHE A 221 -11.84 -11.24 -7.80
CA PHE A 221 -12.01 -9.80 -7.58
C PHE A 221 -11.08 -8.95 -8.43
N GLN A 222 -10.23 -9.54 -9.28
CA GLN A 222 -9.36 -8.79 -10.18
C GLN A 222 -10.15 -7.78 -11.02
N GLY A 223 -9.64 -6.55 -11.09
CA GLY A 223 -10.26 -5.44 -11.81
C GLY A 223 -11.38 -4.71 -11.07
N ILE A 224 -11.85 -5.23 -9.93
CA ILE A 224 -12.84 -4.53 -9.10
C ILE A 224 -12.17 -3.40 -8.35
N ASP A 225 -12.86 -2.26 -8.25
CA ASP A 225 -12.43 -1.12 -7.43
C ASP A 225 -12.31 -1.52 -5.95
N LYS A 226 -11.19 -1.16 -5.31
CA LYS A 226 -10.89 -1.57 -3.93
C LYS A 226 -11.91 -0.98 -2.93
N ASN A 227 -12.42 0.23 -3.17
CA ASN A 227 -13.45 0.84 -2.31
C ASN A 227 -14.83 0.21 -2.53
N ALA A 228 -15.18 -0.17 -3.75
CA ALA A 228 -16.39 -0.96 -4.02
C ALA A 228 -16.35 -2.30 -3.25
N LEU A 229 -15.19 -2.96 -3.22
CA LEU A 229 -15.01 -4.21 -2.47
C LEU A 229 -15.09 -4.00 -0.95
N LEU A 230 -14.51 -2.91 -0.43
CA LEU A 230 -14.64 -2.51 0.98
C LEU A 230 -16.10 -2.27 1.37
N ASN A 231 -16.83 -1.48 0.58
CA ASN A 231 -18.25 -1.21 0.83
C ASN A 231 -19.07 -2.50 0.81
N SER A 232 -18.80 -3.38 -0.15
CA SER A 232 -19.48 -4.68 -0.23
C SER A 232 -19.19 -5.57 0.99
N ALA A 233 -17.97 -5.51 1.54
CA ALA A 233 -17.63 -6.20 2.78
C ALA A 233 -18.40 -5.66 4.00
N LEU A 234 -18.60 -4.34 4.08
CA LEU A 234 -19.39 -3.69 5.12
C LEU A 234 -20.87 -4.05 5.02
N ASP A 235 -21.44 -4.01 3.82
CA ASP A 235 -22.85 -4.31 3.59
C ASP A 235 -23.19 -5.78 3.81
N PHE A 236 -22.28 -6.69 3.41
CA PHE A 236 -22.41 -8.11 3.71
C PHE A 236 -22.53 -8.37 5.21
N ASN A 237 -21.86 -7.58 6.05
CA ASN A 237 -21.97 -7.75 7.50
C ASN A 237 -23.30 -7.25 8.07
N LYS A 238 -23.91 -6.20 7.49
CA LYS A 238 -25.23 -5.69 7.90
C LYS A 238 -26.35 -6.67 7.59
N GLN A 239 -26.26 -7.35 6.44
CA GLN A 239 -27.31 -8.23 5.94
C GLN A 239 -27.28 -9.65 6.52
N ARG A 240 -26.40 -9.95 7.49
CA ARG A 240 -26.35 -11.28 8.12
C ARG A 240 -27.69 -11.56 8.81
N PRO A 241 -28.55 -12.45 8.26
CA PRO A 241 -29.74 -12.85 8.98
C PRO A 241 -29.28 -13.65 10.19
N GLN A 242 -29.81 -13.35 11.37
CA GLN A 242 -29.63 -14.23 12.53
C GLN A 242 -30.15 -15.62 12.13
N GLY A 243 -29.24 -16.60 11.98
CA GLY A 243 -29.59 -18.00 11.69
C GLY A 243 -29.25 -18.57 10.30
N TYR A 244 -28.76 -17.79 9.33
CA TYR A 244 -28.44 -18.33 7.99
C TYR A 244 -26.96 -18.72 7.81
N ASN A 245 -26.64 -19.98 8.11
CA ASN A 245 -25.28 -20.54 8.09
C ASN A 245 -24.74 -21.00 6.73
N LYS A 246 -25.41 -20.78 5.59
CA LYS A 246 -24.94 -21.35 4.30
C LYS A 246 -25.08 -20.39 3.11
N TRP A 247 -24.17 -19.42 3.02
CA TRP A 247 -23.93 -18.71 1.77
C TRP A 247 -22.90 -19.47 0.92
N THR A 248 -23.36 -20.11 -0.16
CA THR A 248 -22.45 -20.76 -1.13
C THR A 248 -21.67 -19.69 -1.91
N THR A 249 -20.40 -19.94 -2.24
CA THR A 249 -19.51 -19.02 -2.96
C THR A 249 -20.17 -18.43 -4.21
N PRO A 250 -20.93 -19.20 -5.02
CA PRO A 250 -21.62 -18.65 -6.18
C PRO A 250 -22.65 -17.56 -5.85
N LYS A 251 -23.38 -17.67 -4.72
CA LYS A 251 -24.40 -16.68 -4.33
C LYS A 251 -23.77 -15.37 -3.85
N VAL A 252 -22.67 -15.45 -3.11
CA VAL A 252 -21.96 -14.23 -2.66
C VAL A 252 -21.20 -13.60 -3.81
N MET A 253 -20.59 -14.42 -4.68
CA MET A 253 -20.00 -13.91 -5.92
C MET A 253 -21.07 -13.26 -6.81
N LYS A 254 -22.29 -13.82 -6.91
CA LYS A 254 -23.38 -13.20 -7.68
C LYS A 254 -23.89 -11.91 -7.03
N TYR A 255 -23.89 -11.82 -5.70
CA TYR A 255 -24.24 -10.61 -4.95
C TYR A 255 -23.17 -9.51 -5.15
N LEU A 256 -21.91 -9.82 -4.82
CA LEU A 256 -20.77 -8.90 -4.96
C LEU A 256 -20.55 -8.47 -6.42
N CYS A 257 -20.69 -9.37 -7.40
CA CYS A 257 -20.52 -9.04 -8.81
C CYS A 257 -21.74 -8.35 -9.44
N ARG A 258 -22.97 -8.52 -8.93
CA ARG A 258 -24.14 -7.80 -9.47
C ARG A 258 -24.05 -6.31 -9.14
N ASP A 259 -23.68 -5.98 -7.91
CA ASP A 259 -23.56 -4.57 -7.49
C ASP A 259 -22.32 -3.89 -8.07
N CYS A 260 -21.24 -4.64 -8.35
CA CYS A 260 -20.02 -4.08 -8.93
C CYS A 260 -20.02 -3.96 -10.47
N ARG A 261 -20.95 -4.60 -11.19
CA ARG A 261 -21.04 -4.53 -12.67
C ARG A 261 -22.23 -3.69 -13.18
N GLY A 262 -23.06 -3.19 -12.26
CA GLY A 262 -24.29 -2.47 -12.57
C GLY A 262 -24.22 -0.94 -12.42
N ARG A 263 -23.02 -0.35 -12.34
CA ARG A 263 -22.80 1.10 -12.33
C ARG A 263 -21.66 1.47 -13.25
#